data_AF-A0A1G8LGF4-F1
#
_entry.id   AF-A0A1G8LGF4-F1
#
_cell.length_a   1.000
_cell.length_b   1.000
_cell.length_c   1.000
_cell.angle_alpha   90.00
_cell.angle_beta   90.00
_cell.angle_gamma   90.00
#
_symmetry.space_group_name_H-M   'P 1'
#
loop_
_entity.id
_entity.type
_entity.pdbx_description
1 polymer ?
#
loop_
_entity_poly.entity_id
_entity_poly.type
_entity_poly.pdbx_seq_one_letter_code
_entity_poly.pdbx_strand_id
1 'polypeptide(L)'
;MTSRTEKAWKLIRHEIERQSRSDYPSDDVAIGMIQMAYALGDIGDRQELVLTKEAATTVRLRRAELRQQKIVKLIGGTDHVHAPCHLAH
;
A
#
# COMPACT_ATOMS: atom_id res chain seq x y z
N MET A 1 18.13 -7.16 -21.82
CA MET A 1 16.72 -7.23 -21.38
C MET A 1 15.84 -7.17 -22.60
N THR A 2 14.86 -8.07 -22.73
CA THR A 2 13.88 -8.00 -23.83
C THR A 2 12.85 -6.89 -23.54
N SER A 3 12.15 -6.40 -24.56
CA SER A 3 11.05 -5.45 -24.39
C SER A 3 9.95 -5.99 -23.46
N ARG A 4 9.68 -7.30 -23.53
CA ARG A 4 8.73 -7.98 -22.62
C ARG A 4 9.19 -7.91 -21.17
N THR A 5 10.45 -8.26 -20.91
CA THR A 5 11.05 -8.22 -19.57
C THR A 5 10.98 -6.82 -18.97
N GLU A 6 11.31 -5.79 -19.74
CA GLU A 6 11.24 -4.41 -19.29
C GLU A 6 9.80 -3.98 -18.96
N LYS A 7 8.83 -4.40 -19.79
CA LYS A 7 7.42 -4.14 -19.54
C LYS A 7 6.90 -4.84 -18.28
N ALA A 8 7.26 -6.11 -18.07
CA ALA A 8 6.91 -6.86 -16.86
C ALA A 8 7.43 -6.14 -15.61
N TRP A 9 8.69 -5.72 -15.64
CA TRP A 9 9.31 -4.96 -14.54
C TRP A 9 8.56 -3.66 -14.24
N LYS A 10 8.27 -2.86 -15.28
CA LYS A 10 7.54 -1.58 -15.11
C LYS A 10 6.15 -1.80 -14.51
N LEU A 11 5.43 -2.82 -14.97
CA LEU A 11 4.09 -3.13 -14.47
C LEU A 11 4.11 -3.58 -13.00
N ILE A 12 5.05 -4.47 -12.62
CA ILE A 12 5.22 -4.89 -11.23
C ILE A 12 5.53 -3.68 -10.34
N ARG A 13 6.49 -2.84 -10.74
CA ARG A 13 6.87 -1.65 -9.98
C ARG A 13 5.72 -0.66 -9.83
N HIS A 14 4.95 -0.46 -10.91
CA HIS A 14 3.77 0.40 -10.89
C HIS A 14 2.71 -0.14 -9.92
N GLU A 15 2.44 -1.44 -9.93
CA GLU A 15 1.46 -2.03 -9.00
C GLU A 15 1.92 -1.91 -7.56
N ILE A 16 3.19 -2.17 -7.25
CA ILE A 16 3.74 -1.94 -5.90
C ILE A 16 3.57 -0.48 -5.48
N GLU A 17 3.93 0.48 -6.33
CA GLU A 17 3.77 1.90 -6.02
C GLU A 17 2.30 2.28 -5.79
N ARG A 18 1.38 1.75 -6.61
CA ARG A 18 -0.06 1.99 -6.46
C ARG A 18 -0.56 1.55 -5.09
N GLN A 19 -0.05 0.45 -4.54
CA GLN A 19 -0.43 -0.02 -3.21
C GLN A 19 -0.02 0.94 -2.09
N SER A 20 1.03 1.77 -2.28
CA SER A 20 1.43 2.79 -1.30
C SER A 20 0.40 3.92 -1.14
N ARG A 21 -0.53 4.07 -2.09
CA ARG A 21 -1.58 5.11 -2.09
C ARG A 21 -2.99 4.55 -1.96
N SER A 22 -3.13 3.23 -1.89
CA SER A 22 -4.43 2.56 -1.80
C SER A 22 -5.04 2.76 -0.41
N ASP A 23 -6.36 2.92 -0.37
CA ASP A 23 -7.15 2.87 0.87
C ASP A 23 -7.41 1.42 1.33
N TYR A 24 -7.30 0.46 0.41
CA TYR A 24 -7.43 -0.96 0.65
C TYR A 24 -6.20 -1.69 0.11
N PRO A 25 -5.01 -1.50 0.72
CA PRO A 25 -3.77 -2.05 0.20
C PRO A 25 -3.74 -3.58 0.29
N SER A 26 -3.39 -4.25 -0.81
CA SER A 26 -3.13 -5.69 -0.91
C SER A 26 -1.92 -5.97 -1.80
N ASP A 27 -1.10 -6.94 -1.42
CA ASP A 27 0.09 -7.38 -2.15
C ASP A 27 -0.20 -8.54 -3.09
N ASP A 28 -1.38 -9.15 -3.04
CA ASP A 28 -1.73 -10.35 -3.82
C ASP A 28 -1.53 -10.16 -5.32
N VAL A 29 -1.96 -9.00 -5.86
CA VAL A 29 -1.84 -8.70 -7.30
C VAL A 29 -0.37 -8.55 -7.69
N ALA A 30 0.41 -7.80 -6.91
CA ALA A 30 1.83 -7.62 -7.16
C ALA A 30 2.59 -8.96 -7.07
N ILE A 31 2.30 -9.77 -6.04
CA ILE A 31 2.90 -11.10 -5.86
C ILE A 31 2.56 -12.02 -7.02
N GLY A 32 1.30 -12.05 -7.47
CA GLY A 32 0.90 -12.84 -8.63
C GLY A 32 1.63 -12.41 -9.91
N MET A 33 1.80 -11.11 -10.12
CA MET A 33 2.57 -10.58 -11.26
C MET A 33 4.06 -10.95 -11.18
N ILE A 34 4.65 -10.92 -9.98
CA ILE A 34 6.04 -11.31 -9.73
C ILE A 34 6.24 -12.80 -10.03
N GLN A 35 5.36 -13.66 -9.52
CA GLN A 35 5.40 -15.10 -9.76
C GLN A 35 5.25 -15.44 -11.25
N MET A 36 4.36 -14.74 -11.96
CA MET A 36 4.18 -14.90 -13.41
C MET A 36 5.44 -14.47 -14.18
N ALA A 37 6.03 -13.31 -13.85
CA ALA A 37 7.26 -12.84 -14.48
C ALA A 37 8.44 -13.80 -14.23
N TYR A 38 8.51 -14.38 -13.04
CA TYR A 38 9.50 -15.39 -12.68
C TYR A 38 9.32 -16.67 -13.51
N ALA A 39 8.11 -17.22 -13.55
CA ALA A 39 7.78 -18.42 -14.33
C ALA A 39 8.03 -18.25 -15.84
N LEU A 40 7.85 -17.04 -16.36
CA LEU A 40 8.10 -16.69 -17.75
C LEU A 40 9.58 -16.39 -18.07
N GLY A 41 10.46 -16.41 -17.07
CA GLY A 41 11.88 -16.09 -17.22
C GLY A 41 12.18 -14.62 -17.46
N ASP A 42 11.24 -13.72 -17.15
CA ASP A 42 11.46 -12.27 -17.22
C ASP A 42 12.30 -11.74 -16.05
N ILE A 43 12.25 -12.40 -14.90
CA ILE A 43 13.05 -12.03 -13.73
C ILE A 43 13.73 -13.27 -13.13
N GLY A 44 14.89 -13.10 -12.52
CA GLY A 44 15.61 -14.17 -11.82
C GLY A 44 15.27 -14.27 -10.33
N ASP A 45 15.74 -15.33 -9.66
CA ASP A 45 15.43 -15.64 -8.25
C ASP A 45 15.64 -14.46 -7.30
N ARG A 46 16.75 -13.74 -7.45
CA ARG A 46 17.06 -12.58 -6.59
C ARG A 46 16.07 -11.45 -6.80
N GLN A 47 15.62 -11.23 -8.03
CA GLN A 47 14.68 -10.18 -8.37
C GLN A 47 13.28 -10.51 -7.85
N GLU A 48 12.84 -11.76 -8.02
CA GLU A 48 11.60 -12.29 -7.44
C GLU A 48 11.58 -12.03 -5.94
N LEU A 49 12.61 -12.45 -5.20
CA LEU A 49 12.68 -12.29 -3.76
C LEU A 49 12.61 -10.83 -3.31
N VAL A 50 13.33 -9.94 -4.01
CA VAL A 50 13.37 -8.50 -3.68
C VAL A 50 12.00 -7.86 -3.92
N LEU A 51 11.40 -8.12 -5.08
CA LEU A 51 10.10 -7.54 -5.43
C LEU A 51 8.99 -8.06 -4.51
N THR A 52 9.00 -9.35 -4.16
CA THR A 52 8.03 -9.94 -3.23
C THR A 52 8.12 -9.29 -1.84
N LYS A 53 9.34 -9.09 -1.33
CA LYS A 53 9.57 -8.36 -0.06
C LYS A 53 9.13 -6.90 -0.12
N GLU A 54 9.38 -6.23 -1.25
CA GLU A 54 9.01 -4.83 -1.47
C GLU A 54 7.49 -4.64 -1.50
N ALA A 55 6.76 -5.54 -2.19
CA ALA A 55 5.30 -5.54 -2.24
C ALA A 55 4.69 -5.69 -0.84
N ALA A 56 5.10 -6.73 -0.10
CA ALA A 56 4.61 -6.99 1.25
C ALA A 56 4.94 -5.84 2.22
N THR A 57 6.15 -5.27 2.12
CA THR A 57 6.55 -4.13 2.95
C THR A 57 5.71 -2.89 2.67
N THR A 58 5.48 -2.58 1.40
CA THR A 58 4.66 -1.43 0.99
C THR A 58 3.25 -1.51 1.56
N VAL A 59 2.60 -2.67 1.44
CA VAL A 59 1.25 -2.89 1.99
C VAL A 59 1.25 -2.80 3.51
N ARG A 60 2.24 -3.39 4.19
CA ARG A 60 2.36 -3.31 5.65
C ARG A 60 2.49 -1.85 6.13
N LEU A 61 3.33 -1.05 5.47
CA LEU A 61 3.53 0.35 5.80
C LEU A 61 2.25 1.17 5.57
N ARG A 62 1.60 0.99 4.41
CA ARG A 62 0.35 1.71 4.11
C ARG A 62 -0.77 1.35 5.10
N ARG A 63 -0.91 0.08 5.47
CA ARG A 63 -1.88 -0.34 6.51
C ARG A 63 -1.58 0.29 7.87
N ALA A 64 -0.31 0.42 8.24
CA ALA A 64 0.08 1.09 9.48
C ALA A 64 -0.27 2.58 9.44
N GLU A 65 0.00 3.26 8.33
CA GLU A 65 -0.37 4.66 8.11
C GLU A 65 -1.88 4.89 8.23
N LEU A 66 -2.69 4.09 7.53
CA LEU A 66 -4.16 4.18 7.57
C LEU A 66 -4.71 3.96 8.99
N ARG A 67 -4.13 3.01 9.75
CA ARG A 67 -4.48 2.82 11.16
C ARG A 67 -4.13 4.05 11.99
N GLN A 68 -2.95 4.63 11.78
CA GLN A 68 -2.53 5.84 12.51
C GLN A 68 -3.44 7.03 12.20
N GLN A 69 -3.80 7.24 10.93
CA GLN A 69 -4.74 8.28 10.51
C GLN A 69 -6.12 8.09 11.17
N LYS A 70 -6.61 6.85 11.23
CA LYS A 70 -7.86 6.52 11.93
C LYS A 70 -7.78 6.84 13.42
N ILE A 71 -6.67 6.48 14.09
CA ILE A 71 -6.46 6.78 15.52
C ILE A 71 -6.45 8.29 15.75
N VAL A 72 -5.71 9.06 14.95
CA VAL A 72 -5.66 10.52 15.05
C VAL A 72 -7.06 11.14 14.87
N LYS A 73 -7.84 10.66 13.91
CA LYS A 73 -9.22 11.13 13.70
C LYS A 73 -10.15 10.84 14.89
N LEU A 74 -9.97 9.68 15.53
CA LEU A 74 -10.76 9.30 16.71
C LEU A 74 -10.37 10.11 17.96
N ILE A 75 -9.08 10.38 18.14
CA ILE A 75 -8.57 11.12 19.31
C ILE A 75 -8.76 12.65 19.13
N GLY A 76 -8.52 13.19 17.94
CA GLY A 76 -8.67 14.63 17.65
C GLY A 76 -10.12 15.08 17.43
N GLY A 77 -11.09 14.16 17.44
CA GLY A 77 -12.51 14.45 17.25
C GLY A 77 -13.28 14.79 18.54
N THR A 78 -12.62 14.89 19.69
CA THR A 78 -13.26 15.15 21.00
C THR A 78 -13.28 16.62 21.43
N ASP A 79 -12.79 17.56 20.61
CA ASP A 79 -12.81 19.01 20.93
C ASP A 79 -14.14 19.69 20.53
N HIS A 80 -15.27 19.01 20.71
CA HIS A 80 -16.61 19.59 20.62
C HIS A 80 -17.36 19.40 21.94
N VAL A 81 -16.83 19.98 23.01
CA VAL A 81 -17.61 20.24 24.23
C VAL A 81 -17.33 21.67 24.67
N HIS A 82 -18.27 22.56 24.34
CA HIS A 82 -18.84 23.62 25.19
C HIS A 82 -19.40 24.74 24.31
N ALA A 83 -20.56 24.52 23.70
CA ALA A 83 -21.48 25.63 23.47
C ALA A 83 -22.12 25.95 24.83
N PRO A 84 -21.99 27.18 25.37
CA PRO A 84 -22.59 27.52 26.65
C PRO A 84 -24.11 27.49 26.55
N CYS A 85 -24.73 26.69 27.41
CA CYS A 85 -26.17 26.73 27.65
C CYS A 85 -26.56 28.16 28.08
N HIS A 86 -27.27 28.90 27.22
CA HIS A 86 -27.96 30.11 27.64
C HIS A 86 -29.14 29.74 28.53
N LEU A 87 -28.94 29.81 29.85
CA LEU A 87 -30.02 30.02 30.81
C LEU A 87 -30.36 31.51 30.80
N ALA A 88 -31.43 31.88 30.08
CA ALA A 88 -32.09 33.17 30.25
C ALA A 88 -33.23 32.99 31.26
N HIS A 89 -33.08 33.65 32.41
CA HIS A 89 -34.15 33.97 33.35
C HIS A 89 -34.93 35.20 32.86
#